data_AF-A0A382W9T5-F1
#
_entry.id   AF-A0A382W9T5-F1
#
_cell.length_a   1.000
_cell.length_b   1.000
_cell.length_c   1.000
_cell.angle_alpha   90.00
_cell.angle_beta   90.00
_cell.angle_gamma   90.00
#
_symmetry.space_group_name_H-M   'P 1'
#
loop_
_entity.id
_entity.type
_entity.pdbx_description
1 polymer ?
#
loop_
_entity_poly.entity_id
_entity_poly.type
_entity_poly.pdbx_seq_one_letter_code
_entity_poly.pdbx_strand_id
1 'polypeptide(L)'
;MDQYPETLFSIEWHSPNYTPGGSDFDLPAEYSQRGAMYGVGGIPHTQWNGVENTVGGYPNGNWQAIIGTFTNIYNSMVGDETPYEIDINGMVGETSVSYDVTITMDADMSNSSQKVDVFVVEDNIYSYWG
;
A
#
# COMPACT_ATOMS: atom_id res chain seq x y z
N MET A 1 -2.56 9.91 -5.93
CA MET A 1 -2.21 10.78 -4.79
C MET A 1 -2.82 12.19 -4.91
N ASP A 2 -2.98 12.74 -6.12
CA ASP A 2 -3.41 14.14 -6.28
C ASP A 2 -4.86 14.44 -5.86
N GLN A 3 -5.76 13.45 -5.87
CA GLN A 3 -7.18 13.67 -5.58
C GLN A 3 -7.51 13.68 -4.07
N TYR A 4 -6.72 12.99 -3.26
CA TYR A 4 -6.91 12.88 -1.80
C TYR A 4 -5.55 13.03 -1.09
N PRO A 5 -4.90 14.20 -1.23
CA PRO A 5 -3.59 14.43 -0.63
C PRO A 5 -3.69 14.26 0.90
N GLU A 6 -2.64 13.71 1.51
CA GLU A 6 -2.50 13.54 2.97
C GLU A 6 -3.52 12.59 3.64
N THR A 7 -4.53 12.10 2.91
CA THR A 7 -5.63 11.30 3.48
C THR A 7 -5.67 9.87 2.95
N LEU A 8 -5.23 9.66 1.71
CA LEU A 8 -5.17 8.33 1.12
C LEU A 8 -3.75 8.02 0.64
N PHE A 9 -3.11 7.08 1.33
CA PHE A 9 -1.85 6.48 0.91
C PHE A 9 -2.13 5.08 0.38
N SER A 10 -1.78 4.83 -0.89
CA SER A 10 -1.85 3.51 -1.51
C SER A 10 -0.43 2.99 -1.72
N ILE A 11 -0.19 1.75 -1.29
CA ILE A 11 1.05 1.03 -1.59
C ILE A 11 0.69 -0.06 -2.57
N GLU A 12 1.29 -0.01 -3.75
CA GLU A 12 1.14 -1.04 -4.75
C GLU A 12 2.28 -2.05 -4.61
N TRP A 13 1.94 -3.33 -4.48
CA TRP A 13 2.93 -4.41 -4.54
C TRP A 13 2.77 -5.14 -5.87
N HIS A 14 3.84 -5.15 -6.66
CA HIS A 14 3.76 -5.59 -8.05
C HIS A 14 3.96 -7.09 -8.21
N SER A 15 3.26 -7.68 -9.18
CA SER A 15 3.42 -9.10 -9.49
C SER A 15 4.69 -9.32 -10.33
N PRO A 16 5.58 -10.25 -9.93
CA PRO A 16 6.80 -10.59 -10.68
C PRO A 16 6.57 -10.93 -12.15
N ASN A 17 5.39 -11.47 -12.47
CA ASN A 17 5.00 -11.83 -13.84
C ASN A 17 4.88 -10.63 -14.79
N TYR A 18 4.75 -9.43 -14.23
CA TYR A 18 4.61 -8.17 -14.97
C TYR A 18 5.85 -7.30 -14.82
N THR A 19 6.97 -7.84 -14.33
CA THR A 19 8.22 -7.10 -14.18
C THR A 19 9.11 -7.26 -15.42
N PRO A 20 9.47 -6.17 -16.12
CA PRO A 20 10.44 -6.22 -17.20
C PRO A 20 11.82 -6.64 -16.70
N GLY A 21 12.56 -7.38 -17.53
CA GLY A 21 13.90 -7.83 -17.19
C GLY A 21 14.86 -6.66 -16.92
N GLY A 22 15.62 -6.77 -15.82
CA GLY A 22 16.56 -5.74 -15.39
C GLY A 22 15.98 -4.66 -14.48
N SER A 23 14.70 -4.73 -14.14
CA SER A 23 14.09 -3.88 -13.10
C SER A 23 14.41 -4.42 -11.71
N ASP A 24 14.58 -3.52 -10.74
CA ASP A 24 15.04 -3.80 -9.37
C ASP A 24 13.92 -3.79 -8.31
N PHE A 25 12.66 -3.60 -8.73
CA PHE A 25 11.48 -3.65 -7.85
C PHE A 25 10.83 -5.05 -7.77
N ASP A 26 11.43 -6.08 -8.36
CA ASP A 26 10.89 -7.45 -8.32
C ASP A 26 11.19 -8.14 -6.97
N LEU A 27 10.16 -8.25 -6.13
CA LEU A 27 10.21 -8.83 -4.79
C LEU A 27 9.26 -10.04 -4.68
N PRO A 28 9.59 -11.21 -5.26
CA PRO A 28 8.66 -12.33 -5.41
C PRO A 28 8.26 -13.01 -4.10
N ALA A 29 9.16 -13.03 -3.11
CA ALA A 29 8.87 -13.61 -1.80
C ALA A 29 7.87 -12.74 -1.02
N GLU A 30 8.10 -11.43 -1.02
CA GLU A 30 7.28 -10.40 -0.39
C GLU A 30 5.91 -10.33 -1.05
N TYR A 31 5.85 -10.35 -2.39
CA TYR A 31 4.62 -10.46 -3.16
C TYR A 31 3.77 -11.65 -2.69
N SER A 32 4.39 -12.83 -2.58
CA SER A 32 3.71 -14.06 -2.18
C SER A 32 3.24 -14.02 -0.73
N GLN A 33 4.06 -13.49 0.18
CA GLN A 33 3.74 -13.33 1.59
C GLN A 33 2.56 -12.38 1.80
N ARG A 34 2.56 -11.21 1.12
CA ARG A 34 1.48 -10.23 1.18
C ARG A 34 0.19 -10.79 0.57
N GLY A 35 0.30 -11.45 -0.58
CA GLY A 35 -0.82 -12.14 -1.21
C GLY A 35 -1.46 -13.18 -0.30
N ALA A 36 -0.66 -13.96 0.42
CA ALA A 36 -1.15 -14.94 1.39
C ALA A 36 -1.81 -14.29 2.62
N MET A 37 -1.29 -13.15 3.10
CA MET A 37 -1.85 -12.41 4.24
C MET A 37 -3.30 -12.00 4.01
N TYR A 38 -3.63 -11.54 2.79
CA TYR A 38 -4.96 -11.06 2.43
C TYR A 38 -5.81 -12.07 1.64
N GLY A 39 -5.28 -13.28 1.41
CA GLY A 39 -6.00 -14.30 0.64
C GLY A 39 -6.26 -13.90 -0.82
N VAL A 40 -5.30 -13.23 -1.47
CA VAL A 40 -5.44 -12.71 -2.83
C VAL A 40 -5.67 -13.85 -3.83
N GLY A 41 -6.87 -13.88 -4.42
CA GLY A 41 -7.27 -14.91 -5.40
C GLY A 41 -7.28 -14.44 -6.86
N GLY A 42 -7.09 -13.14 -7.11
CA GLY A 42 -7.08 -12.55 -8.45
C GLY A 42 -6.53 -11.13 -8.43
N ILE A 43 -5.96 -10.70 -9.54
CA ILE A 43 -5.38 -9.36 -9.72
C ILE A 43 -6.07 -8.61 -10.89
N PRO A 44 -6.14 -7.27 -10.86
CA PRO A 44 -5.68 -6.40 -9.78
C PRO A 44 -6.50 -6.59 -8.50
N HIS A 45 -5.87 -6.43 -7.35
CA HIS A 45 -6.47 -6.54 -6.02
C HIS A 45 -6.18 -5.27 -5.24
N THR A 46 -7.15 -4.74 -4.51
CA THR A 46 -6.91 -3.65 -3.55
C THR A 46 -7.34 -4.10 -2.17
N GLN A 47 -6.61 -3.65 -1.15
CA GLN A 47 -6.91 -3.92 0.25
C GLN A 47 -6.90 -2.61 1.02
N TRP A 48 -8.02 -2.27 1.66
CA TRP A 48 -8.26 -1.01 2.36
C TRP A 48 -8.28 -1.25 3.86
N ASN A 49 -7.40 -0.56 4.58
CA ASN A 49 -7.19 -0.69 6.04
C ASN A 49 -7.02 -2.15 6.52
N GLY A 50 -6.61 -3.07 5.64
CA GLY A 50 -6.52 -4.50 5.94
C GLY A 50 -7.87 -5.23 6.11
N VAL A 51 -8.99 -4.56 5.86
CA VAL A 51 -10.34 -5.11 6.09
C VAL A 51 -11.13 -5.29 4.80
N GLU A 52 -11.36 -4.22 4.03
CA GLU A 52 -12.16 -4.27 2.80
C GLU A 52 -11.27 -4.53 1.58
N ASN A 53 -11.71 -5.37 0.65
CA ASN A 53 -10.95 -5.63 -0.57
C ASN A 53 -11.80 -5.49 -1.84
N THR A 54 -11.12 -5.27 -2.96
CA THR A 54 -11.71 -5.41 -4.30
C THR A 54 -10.86 -6.33 -5.15
N VAL A 55 -11.49 -7.14 -6.00
CA VAL A 55 -10.80 -8.00 -6.97
C VAL A 55 -11.25 -7.64 -8.39
N GLY A 56 -10.28 -7.49 -9.28
CA GLY A 56 -10.49 -7.19 -10.69
C GLY A 56 -10.48 -5.70 -11.00
N GLY A 57 -10.15 -5.40 -12.26
CA GLY A 57 -10.23 -4.07 -12.83
C GLY A 57 -11.51 -3.89 -13.66
N TYR A 58 -11.64 -2.74 -14.31
CA TYR A 58 -12.69 -2.53 -15.32
C TYR A 58 -12.20 -2.89 -16.73
N PRO A 59 -13.11 -3.30 -17.64
CA PRO A 59 -12.74 -3.60 -19.03
C PRO A 59 -11.95 -2.48 -19.69
N ASN A 60 -10.92 -2.86 -20.47
CA ASN A 60 -10.02 -1.96 -21.18
C ASN A 60 -9.27 -0.95 -20.28
N GLY A 61 -9.05 -1.28 -19.00
CA GLY A 61 -8.36 -0.39 -18.06
C GLY A 61 -9.14 0.91 -17.80
N ASN A 62 -10.47 0.89 -17.88
CA ASN A 62 -11.31 2.08 -17.67
C ASN A 62 -11.33 2.49 -16.18
N TRP A 63 -10.31 3.25 -15.78
CA TRP A 63 -10.14 3.69 -14.40
C TRP A 63 -11.27 4.63 -13.95
N GLN A 64 -11.84 5.44 -14.87
CA GLN A 64 -12.94 6.34 -14.54
C GLN A 64 -14.18 5.58 -14.08
N ALA A 65 -14.38 4.35 -14.56
CA ALA A 65 -15.50 3.52 -14.16
C ALA A 65 -15.28 2.87 -12.78
N ILE A 66 -14.04 2.52 -12.41
CA ILE A 66 -13.75 1.91 -11.10
C ILE A 66 -13.61 2.93 -9.97
N ILE A 67 -13.26 4.18 -10.27
CA ILE A 67 -12.95 5.20 -9.26
C ILE A 67 -14.11 5.45 -8.29
N GLY A 68 -15.36 5.29 -8.74
CA GLY A 68 -16.55 5.43 -7.89
C GLY A 68 -16.61 4.36 -6.79
N THR A 69 -16.20 3.13 -7.08
CA THR A 69 -16.09 2.05 -6.08
C THR A 69 -15.09 2.42 -4.99
N PHE A 70 -13.89 2.88 -5.39
CA PHE A 70 -12.86 3.28 -4.44
C PHE A 70 -13.27 4.51 -3.64
N THR A 71 -13.95 5.48 -4.25
CA THR A 71 -14.48 6.66 -3.56
C THR A 71 -15.50 6.29 -2.50
N ASN A 72 -16.37 5.31 -2.78
CA ASN A 72 -17.34 4.84 -1.79
C ASN A 72 -16.67 4.14 -0.61
N ILE A 73 -15.66 3.29 -0.86
CA ILE A 73 -14.90 2.62 0.20
C ILE A 73 -14.17 3.66 1.06
N TYR A 74 -13.45 4.59 0.41
CA TYR A 74 -12.79 5.69 1.10
C TYR A 74 -13.76 6.49 1.98
N ASN A 75 -14.90 6.92 1.43
CA ASN A 75 -15.89 7.70 2.18
C ASN A 75 -16.49 6.94 3.37
N SER A 76 -16.46 5.61 3.34
CA SER A 76 -16.93 4.79 4.46
C SER A 76 -15.93 4.68 5.61
N MET A 77 -14.65 4.99 5.34
CA MET A 77 -13.54 4.86 6.29
C MET A 77 -12.91 6.20 6.66
N VAL A 78 -13.15 7.25 5.88
CA VAL A 78 -12.59 8.58 6.12
C VAL A 78 -13.18 9.15 7.41
N GLY A 79 -12.36 9.25 8.45
CA GLY A 79 -12.77 9.65 9.79
C GLY A 79 -12.71 8.52 10.82
N ASP A 80 -12.43 7.29 10.40
CA ASP A 80 -12.05 6.23 11.33
C ASP A 80 -10.70 6.58 11.97
N GLU A 81 -10.65 6.60 13.30
CA GLU A 81 -9.43 6.84 14.06
C GLU A 81 -8.68 5.53 14.28
N THR A 82 -7.35 5.62 14.24
CA THR A 82 -6.45 4.54 14.62
C THR A 82 -5.81 4.88 15.97
N PRO A 83 -5.57 3.90 16.86
CA PRO A 83 -4.88 4.15 18.12
C PRO A 83 -3.38 4.37 17.95
N TYR A 84 -2.89 4.39 16.71
CA TYR A 84 -1.48 4.54 16.36
C TYR A 84 -1.20 5.95 15.85
N GLU A 85 -0.11 6.54 16.33
CA GLU A 85 0.48 7.74 15.78
C GLU A 85 1.88 7.39 15.24
N ILE A 86 2.19 7.87 14.04
CA ILE A 86 3.44 7.59 13.34
C ILE A 86 4.14 8.92 13.07
N ASP A 87 5.32 9.08 13.65
CA ASP A 87 6.24 10.17 13.37
C ASP A 87 7.41 9.64 12.53
N ILE A 88 7.67 10.27 11.40
CA ILE A 88 8.76 9.91 10.49
C ILE A 88 9.64 11.14 10.32
N ASN A 89 10.87 11.03 10.82
CA ASN A 89 11.91 12.02 10.63
C ASN A 89 12.98 11.46 9.72
N GLY A 90 13.52 12.26 8.80
CA GLY A 90 14.53 11.78 7.88
C GLY A 90 15.48 12.84 7.37
N MET A 91 16.64 12.38 6.90
CA MET A 91 17.66 13.18 6.26
C MET A 91 18.13 12.47 5.00
N VAL A 92 18.08 13.18 3.88
CA VAL A 92 18.63 12.71 2.61
C VAL A 92 20.08 13.17 2.51
N GLY A 93 21.01 12.22 2.46
CA GLY A 93 22.42 12.43 2.12
C GLY A 93 22.67 12.23 0.63
N GLU A 94 23.94 12.34 0.20
CA GLU A 94 24.30 12.18 -1.22
C GLU A 94 24.09 10.76 -1.75
N THR A 95 24.28 9.74 -0.91
CA THR A 95 24.22 8.33 -1.29
C THR A 95 23.36 7.47 -0.37
N SER A 96 22.74 8.07 0.64
CA SER A 96 21.92 7.35 1.62
C SER A 96 20.79 8.22 2.15
N VAL A 97 19.71 7.56 2.58
CA VAL A 97 18.63 8.18 3.33
C VAL A 97 18.67 7.61 4.74
N SER A 98 18.74 8.48 5.74
CA SER A 98 18.58 8.10 7.14
C SER A 98 17.19 8.48 7.59
N TYR A 99 16.51 7.58 8.27
CA TYR A 99 15.16 7.81 8.80
C TYR A 99 15.05 7.30 10.23
N ASP A 100 14.24 7.97 11.02
CA ASP A 100 13.78 7.58 12.35
C ASP A 100 12.25 7.49 12.28
N VAL A 101 11.71 6.32 12.59
CA VAL A 101 10.27 6.08 12.62
C VAL A 101 9.89 5.76 14.05
N THR A 102 9.10 6.64 14.65
CA THR A 102 8.51 6.44 15.97
C THR A 102 7.04 6.10 15.81
N ILE A 103 6.65 4.93 16.32
CA ILE A 103 5.25 4.51 16.36
C ILE A 103 4.82 4.51 17.83
N THR A 104 3.86 5.36 18.16
CA THR A 104 3.20 5.40 19.46
C THR A 104 1.82 4.76 19.35
N MET A 105 1.34 4.22 20.45
CA MET A 105 0.03 3.57 20.54
C MET A 105 -0.64 3.99 21.85
N ASP A 106 -1.96 4.15 21.82
CA ASP A 106 -2.74 4.46 23.00
C ASP A 106 -2.48 3.49 24.16
N ALA A 107 -2.43 4.03 25.38
CA ALA A 107 -1.95 3.32 26.56
C ALA A 107 -2.86 2.15 27.00
N ASP A 108 -4.11 2.13 26.56
CA ASP A 108 -5.09 1.07 26.83
C ASP A 108 -5.07 -0.05 25.78
N MET A 109 -4.26 0.07 24.73
CA MET A 109 -4.07 -0.96 23.72
C MET A 109 -3.02 -2.00 24.11
N SER A 110 -3.25 -3.25 23.68
CA SER A 110 -2.31 -4.34 23.89
C SER A 110 -1.11 -4.22 22.95
N ASN A 111 0.10 -4.22 23.51
CA ASN A 111 1.34 -4.25 22.73
C ASN A 111 1.82 -5.67 22.37
N SER A 112 1.03 -6.71 22.67
CA SER A 112 1.37 -8.09 22.33
C SER A 112 1.08 -8.41 20.86
N SER A 113 1.93 -9.23 20.24
CA SER A 113 1.74 -9.74 18.87
C SER A 113 1.64 -8.68 17.77
N GLN A 114 2.12 -7.47 18.03
CA GLN A 114 2.19 -6.40 17.04
C GLN A 114 3.30 -6.66 16.02
N LYS A 115 3.10 -6.19 14.79
CA LYS A 115 4.09 -6.22 13.71
C LYS A 115 4.19 -4.84 13.09
N VAL A 116 5.41 -4.43 12.77
CA VAL A 116 5.69 -3.22 12.01
C VAL A 116 6.24 -3.66 10.66
N ASP A 117 5.54 -3.29 9.59
CA ASP A 117 6.01 -3.46 8.23
C ASP A 117 6.50 -2.10 7.70
N VAL A 118 7.69 -2.08 7.10
CA VAL A 118 8.27 -0.87 6.49
C VAL A 118 8.33 -1.06 4.98
N PHE A 119 7.84 -0.07 4.24
CA PHE A 119 7.83 -0.08 2.78
C PHE A 119 8.70 1.05 2.25
N VAL A 120 9.49 0.74 1.23
CA VAL A 120 10.11 1.72 0.35
C VAL A 120 9.29 1.70 -0.94
N VAL A 121 8.80 2.85 -1.35
CA VAL A 121 7.91 2.98 -2.51
C VAL A 121 8.58 3.90 -3.52
N GLU A 122 8.47 3.53 -4.80
CA GLU A 122 8.88 4.37 -5.92
C GLU A 122 7.64 4.90 -6.64
N ASP A 123 7.61 6.21 -6.90
CA ASP A 123 6.46 6.85 -7.55
C ASP A 123 6.28 6.43 -9.03
N ASN A 124 7.34 5.94 -9.67
CA ASN A 124 7.30 5.52 -11.07
C ASN A 124 8.24 4.34 -11.32
N ILE A 125 7.65 3.22 -11.73
CA ILE A 125 8.37 1.98 -12.05
C ILE A 125 8.21 1.63 -13.53
N TYR A 126 9.25 1.05 -14.12
CA TYR A 126 9.16 0.49 -15.47
C TYR A 126 8.51 -0.90 -15.44
N SER A 127 7.23 -1.00 -15.78
CA SER A 127 6.45 -2.23 -15.64
C SER A 127 5.68 -2.62 -16.92
N TYR A 128 5.34 -3.90 -17.06
CA TYR A 128 4.37 -4.35 -18.06
C TYR A 128 2.96 -4.06 -17.55
N TRP A 129 2.30 -3.07 -18.16
CA TRP A 129 0.91 -2.75 -17.88
C TRP A 129 0.00 -3.55 -18.82
N GLY A 130 -0.89 -4.37 -18.27
CA GLY A 130 -1.86 -5.20 -18.99
C GLY A 130 -3.22 -4.55 -19.14
#